data_AF-A0A970Z0R1-F1
#
_entry.id   AF-A0A970Z0R1-F1
#
_cell.length_a   1.000
_cell.length_b   1.000
_cell.length_c   1.000
_cell.angle_alpha   90.00
_cell.angle_beta   90.00
_cell.angle_gamma   90.00
#
_symmetry.space_group_name_H-M   'P 1'
#
loop_
_entity.id
_entity.type
_entity.pdbx_description
1 polymer ?
#
loop_
_entity_poly.entity_id
_entity_poly.type
_entity_poly.pdbx_seq_one_letter_code
_entity_poly.pdbx_strand_id
1 'polypeptide(L)'
;MQPARDDLGFTLVELLVTVVIIGILSVIAIPTFLSQREKANERVAMQDLRNTAVAIEGWSSTTGNVLSDLNGADETSPLLGSEGLRLGEWTRLDITVVASTYCIRGSHDKVPNRELRFRSNEGRVEVGALGSLPC
;
A
#
# COMPACT_ATOMS: atom_id res chain seq x y z
N MET A 1 -40.81 39.04 -32.68
CA MET A 1 -39.41 38.77 -33.09
C MET A 1 -38.87 37.68 -32.17
N GLN A 2 -38.75 36.45 -32.67
CA GLN A 2 -38.10 35.35 -31.94
C GLN A 2 -36.60 35.38 -32.27
N PRO A 3 -35.70 35.29 -31.27
CA PRO A 3 -34.28 35.17 -31.53
C PRO A 3 -33.98 33.80 -32.16
N ALA A 4 -33.26 33.81 -33.28
CA ALA A 4 -32.69 32.60 -33.86
C ALA A 4 -31.68 32.01 -32.87
N ARG A 5 -31.76 30.70 -32.65
CA ARG A 5 -30.82 29.98 -31.79
C ARG A 5 -29.58 29.71 -32.63
N ASP A 6 -28.45 30.30 -32.27
CA ASP A 6 -27.16 30.00 -32.87
C ASP A 6 -26.73 28.59 -32.44
N ASP A 7 -26.97 27.59 -33.30
CA ASP A 7 -26.41 26.25 -33.14
C ASP A 7 -24.90 26.32 -33.41
N LEU A 8 -24.14 26.63 -32.36
CA LEU A 8 -22.68 26.60 -32.32
C LEU A 8 -22.21 25.15 -32.29
N GLY A 9 -22.19 24.50 -33.45
CA GLY A 9 -21.60 23.17 -33.61
C GLY A 9 -20.07 23.23 -33.55
N PHE A 10 -19.46 22.29 -32.83
CA PHE A 10 -18.00 22.09 -32.83
C PHE A 10 -17.49 21.77 -34.24
N THR A 11 -16.34 22.35 -34.60
CA THR A 11 -15.69 22.02 -35.88
C THR A 11 -15.02 20.64 -35.81
N LEU A 12 -15.01 19.90 -36.91
CA LEU A 12 -14.23 18.64 -37.01
C LEU A 12 -12.74 18.88 -36.74
N VAL A 13 -12.24 20.07 -37.09
CA VAL A 13 -10.85 20.48 -36.86
C VAL A 13 -10.55 20.67 -35.38
N GLU A 14 -11.47 21.26 -34.59
CA GLU A 14 -11.31 21.38 -33.12
C GLU A 14 -11.17 20.02 -32.46
N LEU A 15 -12.06 19.08 -32.80
CA LEU A 15 -12.00 17.74 -32.21
C LEU A 15 -10.71 17.01 -32.65
N LEU A 16 -10.30 17.17 -33.90
CA LEU A 16 -9.06 16.57 -34.42
C LEU A 16 -7.81 17.10 -33.71
N VAL A 17 -7.66 18.41 -33.56
CA VAL A 17 -6.48 18.98 -32.89
C VAL A 17 -6.45 18.60 -31.41
N THR A 18 -7.62 18.53 -30.76
CA THR A 18 -7.73 18.21 -29.33
C THR A 18 -7.32 16.77 -29.05
N VAL A 19 -7.77 15.80 -29.84
CA VAL A 19 -7.35 14.39 -29.64
C VAL A 19 -5.86 14.19 -29.91
N VAL A 20 -5.28 14.96 -30.83
CA VAL A 20 -3.83 14.94 -31.09
C VAL A 20 -3.05 15.47 -29.88
N ILE A 21 -3.46 16.61 -29.32
CA ILE A 21 -2.79 17.19 -28.14
C ILE A 21 -2.92 16.26 -26.92
N ILE A 22 -4.13 15.76 -26.63
CA ILE A 22 -4.36 14.81 -25.52
C ILE A 22 -3.55 13.53 -25.76
N GLY A 23 -3.45 13.05 -26.99
CA GLY A 23 -2.62 11.91 -27.37
C GLY A 23 -1.16 12.10 -26.96
N ILE A 24 -0.55 13.23 -27.33
CA ILE A 24 0.85 13.54 -26.98
C ILE A 24 1.05 13.61 -25.46
N LEU A 25 0.16 14.29 -24.74
CA LEU A 25 0.25 14.40 -23.29
C LEU A 25 0.09 13.05 -22.58
N SER A 26 -0.83 12.20 -23.07
CA SER A 26 -1.14 10.90 -22.45
C SER A 26 0.04 9.93 -22.45
N VAL A 27 0.89 9.96 -23.49
CA VAL A 27 2.06 9.07 -23.61
C VAL A 27 3.04 9.25 -22.45
N ILE A 28 3.25 10.48 -21.97
CA ILE A 28 4.16 10.76 -20.85
C ILE A 28 3.44 10.61 -19.50
N ALA A 29 2.17 11.03 -19.45
CA ALA A 29 1.40 11.05 -18.22
C ALA A 29 1.06 9.64 -17.70
N ILE A 30 0.63 8.71 -18.57
CA ILE A 30 0.21 7.36 -18.18
C ILE A 30 1.31 6.56 -17.47
N PRO A 31 2.52 6.36 -18.04
CA PRO A 31 3.55 5.55 -17.39
C PRO A 31 3.99 6.16 -16.05
N THR A 32 4.10 7.49 -16.02
CA THR A 32 4.46 8.22 -14.80
C THR A 32 3.38 8.03 -13.73
N PHE A 33 2.11 8.18 -14.08
CA PHE A 33 0.98 7.98 -13.17
C PHE A 33 0.92 6.55 -12.62
N LEU A 34 1.12 5.54 -13.48
CA LEU A 34 1.16 4.14 -13.04
C LEU A 34 2.30 3.89 -12.04
N SER A 35 3.49 4.40 -12.31
CA SER A 35 4.63 4.28 -11.38
C SER A 35 4.40 5.00 -10.05
N GLN A 36 3.71 6.15 -10.07
CA GLN A 36 3.36 6.89 -8.85
C GLN A 36 2.32 6.13 -8.02
N ARG A 37 1.32 5.53 -8.69
CA ARG A 37 0.31 4.69 -8.04
C ARG A 37 0.94 3.46 -7.38
N GLU A 38 1.87 2.81 -8.07
CA GLU A 38 2.62 1.67 -7.52
C GLU A 38 3.39 2.07 -6.25
N LYS A 39 4.16 3.17 -6.31
CA LYS A 39 4.88 3.72 -5.15
C LYS A 39 3.95 4.15 -4.02
N ALA A 40 2.76 4.65 -4.33
CA ALA A 40 1.76 5.02 -3.33
C ALA A 40 1.24 3.77 -2.59
N ASN A 41 0.94 2.70 -3.32
CA ASN A 41 0.55 1.42 -2.72
C ASN A 41 1.67 0.83 -1.84
N GLU A 42 2.93 0.89 -2.31
CA GLU A 42 4.08 0.47 -1.51
C GLU A 42 4.19 1.29 -0.20
N ARG A 43 3.92 2.60 -0.25
CA ARG A 43 3.90 3.46 0.94
C ARG A 43 2.77 3.13 1.91
N VAL A 44 1.58 2.79 1.39
CA VAL A 44 0.46 2.34 2.23
C VAL A 44 0.85 1.06 2.96
N ALA A 45 1.41 0.06 2.25
CA ALA A 45 1.89 -1.16 2.88
C ALA A 45 3.00 -0.90 3.92
N MET A 46 3.94 0.01 3.63
CA MET A 46 4.96 0.41 4.60
C MET A 46 4.36 1.04 5.87
N GLN A 47 3.33 1.86 5.72
CA GLN A 47 2.62 2.48 6.84
C GLN A 47 1.89 1.42 7.66
N ASP A 48 1.21 0.49 7.00
CA ASP A 48 0.50 -0.62 7.63
C ASP A 48 1.45 -1.47 8.49
N LEU A 49 2.63 -1.83 7.98
CA LEU A 49 3.63 -2.59 8.76
C LEU A 49 4.11 -1.83 10.01
N ARG A 50 4.28 -0.51 9.90
CA ARG A 50 4.65 0.32 11.05
C ARG A 50 3.54 0.38 12.08
N ASN A 51 2.30 0.53 11.63
CA ASN A 51 1.14 0.51 12.52
C ASN A 51 1.01 -0.83 13.23
N THR A 52 1.26 -1.95 12.53
CA THR A 52 1.30 -3.29 13.13
C THR A 52 2.40 -3.40 14.18
N ALA A 53 3.62 -2.91 13.91
CA ALA A 53 4.70 -2.91 14.90
C ALA A 53 4.31 -2.15 16.18
N VAL A 54 3.70 -0.96 16.03
CA VAL A 54 3.19 -0.18 17.16
C VAL A 54 2.09 -0.92 17.91
N ALA A 55 1.17 -1.60 17.21
CA ALA A 55 0.12 -2.40 17.83
C ALA A 55 0.70 -3.58 18.62
N ILE A 56 1.70 -4.28 18.08
CA ILE A 56 2.39 -5.38 18.77
C ILE A 56 3.07 -4.88 20.06
N GLU A 57 3.74 -3.73 20.00
CA GLU A 57 4.39 -3.12 21.16
C GLU A 57 3.37 -2.68 22.23
N GLY A 58 2.26 -2.07 21.82
CA GLY A 58 1.16 -1.69 22.72
C GLY A 58 0.51 -2.90 23.39
N TRP A 59 0.23 -3.95 22.61
CA TRP A 59 -0.34 -5.19 23.11
C TRP A 59 0.58 -5.89 24.14
N SER A 60 1.88 -5.98 23.83
CA SER A 60 2.86 -6.60 24.73
C SER A 60 3.03 -5.79 26.03
N SER A 61 3.03 -4.45 25.94
CA SER A 61 3.12 -3.56 27.10
C SER A 61 1.88 -3.62 28.01
N THR A 62 0.69 -3.82 27.45
CA THR A 62 -0.56 -3.76 28.21
C THR A 62 -0.92 -5.10 28.83
N THR A 63 -0.68 -6.19 28.11
CA THR A 63 -1.15 -7.53 28.52
C THR A 63 -0.10 -8.34 29.29
N GLY A 64 1.18 -7.94 29.26
CA GLY A 64 2.27 -8.72 29.86
C GLY A 64 2.54 -10.05 29.16
N ASN A 65 1.97 -10.25 27.97
CA ASN A 65 2.10 -11.46 27.17
C ASN A 65 3.45 -11.52 26.46
N VAL A 66 3.87 -12.75 26.15
CA VAL A 66 5.17 -13.03 25.54
C VAL A 66 5.02 -12.96 24.02
N LEU A 67 6.01 -12.38 23.35
CA LEU A 67 6.03 -12.21 21.89
C LEU A 67 5.78 -13.51 21.12
N SER A 68 6.07 -14.68 21.71
CA SER A 68 5.85 -16.00 21.12
C SER A 68 4.41 -16.28 20.69
N ASP A 69 3.43 -15.65 21.32
CA ASP A 69 2.01 -15.88 21.02
C ASP A 69 1.59 -15.22 19.68
N LEU A 70 2.42 -14.32 19.16
CA LEU A 70 2.24 -13.68 17.85
C LEU A 70 2.88 -14.47 16.70
N ASN A 71 3.53 -15.60 16.99
CA ASN A 71 4.20 -16.37 15.96
C ASN A 71 3.18 -17.05 15.03
N GLY A 72 3.25 -16.71 13.74
CA GLY A 72 2.27 -17.10 12.73
C GLY A 72 1.00 -16.25 12.73
N ALA A 73 0.96 -15.13 13.47
CA ALA A 73 -0.15 -14.20 13.42
C ALA A 73 -0.17 -13.43 12.10
N ASP A 74 -1.38 -13.25 11.56
CA ASP A 74 -1.67 -12.62 10.28
C ASP A 74 -2.66 -11.45 10.44
N GLU A 75 -3.03 -10.78 9.35
CA GLU A 75 -3.96 -9.65 9.37
C GLU A 75 -5.34 -9.94 10.00
N THR A 76 -5.76 -11.20 10.07
CA THR A 76 -7.04 -11.61 10.66
C THR A 76 -6.94 -11.93 12.15
N SER A 77 -5.72 -11.94 12.70
CA SER A 77 -5.48 -12.35 14.07
C SER A 77 -6.19 -11.42 15.08
N PRO A 78 -7.06 -11.95 15.96
CA PRO A 78 -7.80 -11.14 16.94
C PRO A 78 -6.91 -10.36 17.90
N LEU A 79 -5.69 -10.87 18.12
CA LEU A 79 -4.66 -10.26 18.97
C LEU A 79 -4.21 -8.89 18.45
N LEU A 80 -4.22 -8.67 17.13
CA LEU A 80 -3.92 -7.38 16.52
C LEU A 80 -5.17 -6.50 16.46
N GLY A 81 -6.35 -7.12 16.33
CA GLY A 81 -7.63 -6.43 16.33
C GLY A 81 -8.02 -5.77 17.66
N SER A 82 -7.53 -6.28 18.80
CA SER A 82 -7.79 -5.69 20.13
C SER A 82 -7.18 -4.30 20.32
N GLU A 83 -6.09 -4.01 19.61
CA GLU A 83 -5.44 -2.68 19.61
C GLU A 83 -6.01 -1.74 18.54
N GLY A 84 -7.12 -2.12 17.91
CA GLY A 84 -7.77 -1.31 16.88
C GLY A 84 -6.98 -1.21 15.57
N LEU A 85 -6.04 -2.13 15.32
CA LEU A 85 -5.29 -2.17 14.07
C LEU A 85 -6.25 -2.36 12.90
N ARG A 86 -6.20 -1.43 11.96
CA ARG A 86 -6.89 -1.50 10.68
C ARG A 86 -5.87 -1.39 9.57
N LEU A 87 -5.74 -2.45 8.80
CA LEU A 87 -4.86 -2.51 7.65
C LEU A 87 -5.63 -2.07 6.41
N GLY A 88 -4.89 -1.59 5.40
CA GLY A 88 -5.46 -1.41 4.08
C GLY A 88 -6.01 -2.74 3.55
N GLU A 89 -7.11 -2.68 2.80
CA GLU A 89 -7.82 -3.85 2.24
C GLU A 89 -6.92 -4.82 1.44
N TRP A 90 -5.79 -4.33 0.93
CA TRP A 90 -4.89 -5.08 0.05
C TRP A 90 -3.58 -5.50 0.72
N THR A 91 -3.38 -5.16 2.00
CA THR A 91 -2.15 -5.48 2.73
C THR A 91 -2.35 -6.80 3.48
N ARG A 92 -1.46 -7.75 3.21
CA ARG A 92 -1.39 -9.01 3.96
C ARG A 92 -0.12 -9.07 4.79
N LEU A 93 -0.21 -9.65 5.97
CA LEU A 93 0.88 -9.74 6.94
C LEU A 93 1.09 -11.17 7.41
N ASP A 94 2.35 -11.49 7.71
CA ASP A 94 2.75 -12.69 8.44
C ASP A 94 3.78 -12.27 9.49
N ILE A 95 3.53 -12.64 10.75
CA ILE A 95 4.41 -12.31 11.87
C ILE A 95 5.17 -13.57 12.25
N THR A 96 6.49 -13.52 12.13
CA THR A 96 7.37 -14.60 12.58
C THR A 96 8.17 -14.12 13.78
N VAL A 97 8.17 -14.89 14.87
CA VAL A 97 8.90 -14.58 16.10
C VAL A 97 10.18 -15.40 16.14
N VAL A 98 11.31 -14.71 16.32
CA VAL A 98 12.64 -15.32 16.39
C VAL A 98 13.28 -14.92 17.71
N ALA A 99 13.36 -15.88 18.64
CA ALA A 99 13.81 -15.67 20.01
C ALA A 99 13.03 -14.53 20.71
N SER A 100 13.69 -13.41 21.00
CA SER A 100 13.09 -12.22 21.65
C SER A 100 12.78 -11.09 20.66
N THR A 101 12.83 -11.37 19.36
CA THR A 101 12.56 -10.41 18.29
C THR A 101 11.40 -10.89 17.43
N TYR A 102 10.72 -9.97 16.76
CA TYR A 102 9.68 -10.31 15.81
C TYR A 102 9.98 -9.69 14.44
N CYS A 103 9.55 -10.41 13.42
CA CYS A 103 9.62 -10.02 12.02
C CYS A 103 8.20 -9.95 11.48
N ILE A 104 7.81 -8.80 10.93
CA ILE A 104 6.55 -8.65 10.21
C ILE A 104 6.91 -8.68 8.72
N ARG A 105 6.41 -9.69 8.02
CA ARG A 105 6.45 -9.77 6.57
C ARG A 105 5.14 -9.24 6.02
N GLY A 106 5.24 -8.38 5.01
CA GLY A 106 4.12 -7.73 4.37
C GLY A 106 4.11 -7.97 2.87
N SER A 107 2.93 -8.25 2.32
CA SER A 107 2.68 -8.25 0.89
C SER A 107 1.48 -7.35 0.58
N HIS A 108 1.42 -6.80 -0.63
CA HIS A 108 0.29 -5.96 -1.03
C HIS A 108 -0.16 -6.31 -2.44
N ASP A 109 -1.44 -6.64 -2.62
CA ASP A 109 -1.97 -7.25 -3.85
C ASP A 109 -1.78 -6.36 -5.10
N LYS A 110 -1.69 -5.04 -4.93
CA LYS A 110 -1.40 -4.07 -6.02
C LYS A 110 0.10 -3.86 -6.33
N VAL A 111 0.99 -4.49 -5.58
CA VAL A 111 2.45 -4.52 -5.80
C VAL A 111 2.98 -5.96 -5.62
N PRO A 112 2.50 -6.94 -6.41
CA PRO A 112 2.70 -8.36 -6.13
C PRO A 112 4.16 -8.84 -6.21
N ASN A 113 5.03 -8.07 -6.87
CA ASN A 113 6.45 -8.40 -7.01
C ASN A 113 7.33 -7.81 -5.90
N ARG A 114 6.72 -7.12 -4.93
CA ARG A 114 7.39 -6.43 -3.82
C ARG A 114 7.00 -7.09 -2.51
N GLU A 115 7.98 -7.23 -1.64
CA GLU A 115 7.81 -7.72 -0.28
C GLU A 115 8.35 -6.66 0.68
N LEU A 116 7.64 -6.47 1.78
CA LEU A 116 8.03 -5.55 2.85
C LEU A 116 8.38 -6.34 4.09
N ARG A 117 9.38 -5.88 4.83
CA ARG A 117 9.80 -6.49 6.08
C ARG A 117 10.02 -5.44 7.14
N PHE A 118 9.49 -5.66 8.33
CA PHE A 118 9.89 -4.94 9.53
C PHE A 118 10.51 -5.92 10.52
N ARG A 119 11.72 -5.64 11.02
CA ARG A 119 12.28 -6.39 12.16
C ARG A 119 12.36 -5.49 13.38
N SER A 120 11.96 -6.01 14.54
CA SER A 120 11.94 -5.25 15.79
C SER A 120 13.32 -4.79 16.26
N ASN A 121 14.39 -5.51 15.90
CA ASN A 121 15.78 -5.12 16.22
C ASN A 121 16.33 -4.01 15.31
N GLU A 122 15.79 -3.84 14.11
CA GLU A 122 16.24 -2.83 13.13
C GLU A 122 15.41 -1.53 13.20
N GLY A 123 14.16 -1.63 13.64
CA GLY A 123 13.23 -0.49 13.80
C GLY A 123 12.86 0.20 12.48
N ARG A 124 13.11 -0.43 11.33
CA ARG A 124 12.85 0.11 9.99
C ARG A 124 12.09 -0.89 9.13
N VAL A 125 11.35 -0.36 8.16
CA VAL A 125 10.75 -1.17 7.10
C VAL A 125 11.70 -1.23 5.92
N GLU A 126 12.02 -2.44 5.48
CA GLU A 126 12.77 -2.72 4.27
C GLU A 126 11.82 -3.16 3.16
N VAL A 127 12.14 -2.82 1.91
CA VAL A 127 11.36 -3.25 0.76
C VAL A 127 12.28 -3.91 -0.26
N GLY A 128 11.92 -5.14 -0.64
CA GLY A 128 12.70 -6.01 -1.50
C GLY A 128 11.87 -6.59 -2.64
N ALA A 129 12.51 -7.42 -3.45
CA ALA A 129 11.79 -8.31 -4.35
C ALA A 129 11.10 -9.42 -3.54
N LEU A 130 10.00 -9.97 -4.06
CA LEU A 130 9.29 -11.05 -3.41
C LEU A 130 10.22 -12.23 -3.09
N GLY A 131 10.27 -12.64 -1.82
CA GLY A 131 11.11 -13.74 -1.33
C GLY A 131 12.58 -13.38 -1.09
N SER A 132 12.98 -12.13 -1.30
CA SER A 132 14.37 -11.69 -1.09
C SER A 132 14.68 -11.31 0.35
N LEU A 133 13.65 -11.04 1.17
CA LEU A 133 13.80 -10.60 2.54
C LEU A 133 13.55 -11.76 3.50
N PRO A 134 14.59 -12.35 4.11
CA PRO A 134 14.38 -13.34 5.15
C PRO A 134 13.74 -12.66 6.37
N CYS A 135 12.91 -13.42 7.08
CA CYS A 135 12.74 -13.35 8.52
C CYS A 135 13.71 -14.40 9.08
#